data_AF-A0A1X1ZIV2-F1
#
_entry.id   AF-A0A1X1ZIV2-F1
#
_cell.length_a   1.000
_cell.length_b   1.000
_cell.length_c   1.000
_cell.angle_alpha   90.00
_cell.angle_beta   90.00
_cell.angle_gamma   90.00
#
_symmetry.space_group_name_H-M   'P 1'
#
loop_
_entity.id
_entity.type
_entity.pdbx_description
1 polymer ?
#
loop_
_entity_poly.entity_id
_entity_poly.type
_entity_poly.pdbx_seq_one_letter_code
_entity_poly.pdbx_strand_id
1 'polypeptide(L)'
;MHELARLGTRAAALTAAIAAAAAAETFTAAAANGTTVVLESKLRRCDFSLVSEAAQVPFPALGSGSALIRTTGSTVTAEVRVAIPNRPGTHYDVGLIQEPRPSSATCGPGDPGTAFTGLDTDGAGNAAVTIQDAVGSGTTGVWVIVERPDPHSQNPAEFYTSEFLAPV
;
A
#
# COMPACT_ATOMS: atom_id res chain seq x y z
N MET A 1 70.86 -20.99 -51.21
CA MET A 1 70.92 -21.82 -50.00
C MET A 1 70.48 -20.96 -48.83
N HIS A 2 69.35 -21.31 -48.20
CA HIS A 2 69.12 -21.29 -46.76
C HIS A 2 67.65 -21.68 -46.52
N GLU A 3 67.47 -22.94 -46.17
CA GLU A 3 66.26 -23.51 -45.60
C GLU A 3 66.01 -22.89 -44.23
N LEU A 4 64.79 -22.45 -43.96
CA LEU A 4 64.33 -22.22 -42.59
C LEU A 4 62.95 -22.86 -42.37
N ALA A 5 63.07 -24.10 -41.90
CA ALA A 5 62.30 -24.78 -40.87
C ALA A 5 60.86 -24.32 -40.57
N ARG A 6 59.96 -25.31 -40.71
CA ARG A 6 58.61 -25.34 -40.12
C ARG A 6 58.67 -25.12 -38.60
N LEU A 7 57.86 -24.20 -38.09
CA LEU A 7 57.36 -24.25 -36.71
C LEU A 7 55.84 -24.42 -36.76
N GLY A 8 55.38 -25.57 -36.28
CA GLY A 8 53.96 -25.87 -36.10
C GLY A 8 53.43 -25.20 -34.84
N THR A 9 52.40 -24.39 -34.99
CA THR A 9 51.69 -23.78 -33.86
C THR A 9 50.31 -24.42 -33.77
N ARG A 10 50.09 -25.23 -32.72
CA ARG A 10 48.78 -25.80 -32.39
C ARG A 10 47.88 -24.67 -31.90
N ALA A 11 46.91 -24.25 -32.71
CA ALA A 11 45.85 -23.34 -32.28
C ALA A 11 44.81 -24.14 -31.47
N ALA A 12 44.84 -24.02 -30.15
CA ALA A 12 43.73 -24.46 -29.31
C ALA A 12 42.69 -23.33 -29.25
N ALA A 13 41.56 -23.50 -29.94
CA ALA A 13 40.43 -22.60 -29.85
C ALA A 13 39.62 -22.95 -28.59
N LEU A 14 39.65 -22.08 -27.56
CA LEU A 14 38.67 -22.10 -26.48
C LEU A 14 37.44 -21.31 -26.93
N THR A 15 36.39 -22.01 -27.37
CA THR A 15 35.04 -21.44 -27.48
C THR A 15 34.42 -21.37 -26.08
N ALA A 16 34.43 -20.18 -25.48
CA ALA A 16 33.63 -19.90 -24.29
C ALA A 16 32.19 -19.58 -24.71
N ALA A 17 31.28 -20.54 -24.52
CA ALA A 17 29.85 -20.32 -24.66
C ALA A 17 29.30 -19.68 -23.37
N ILE A 18 29.03 -18.37 -23.40
CA ILE A 18 28.31 -17.69 -22.33
C ILE A 18 26.82 -17.82 -22.65
N ALA A 19 26.17 -18.81 -22.06
CA ALA A 19 24.71 -18.90 -22.07
C ALA A 19 24.17 -17.93 -21.00
N ALA A 20 23.79 -16.72 -21.41
CA ALA A 20 22.97 -15.84 -20.57
C ALA A 20 21.53 -16.36 -20.61
N ALA A 21 21.16 -17.21 -19.65
CA ALA A 21 19.77 -17.53 -19.39
C ALA A 21 19.11 -16.33 -18.69
N ALA A 22 18.65 -15.36 -19.48
CA ALA A 22 17.70 -14.36 -18.99
C ALA A 22 16.34 -15.05 -18.85
N ALA A 23 16.04 -15.57 -17.66
CA ALA A 23 14.67 -15.92 -17.29
C ALA A 23 13.87 -14.61 -17.23
N ALA A 24 13.21 -14.28 -18.33
CA ALA A 24 12.16 -13.27 -18.31
C ALA A 24 10.97 -13.89 -17.60
N GLU A 25 10.86 -13.65 -16.29
CA GLU A 25 9.65 -13.93 -15.54
C GLU A 25 8.57 -12.98 -16.03
N THR A 26 7.73 -13.45 -16.95
CA THR A 26 6.44 -12.82 -17.23
C THR A 26 5.59 -12.95 -15.97
N PHE A 27 5.54 -11.90 -15.16
CA PHE A 27 4.54 -11.76 -14.11
C PHE A 27 3.17 -11.71 -14.80
N THR A 28 2.43 -12.81 -14.75
CA THR A 28 1.00 -12.78 -15.02
C THR A 28 0.36 -11.92 -13.92
N ALA A 29 -0.05 -10.70 -14.27
CA ALA A 29 -0.94 -9.93 -13.41
C ALA A 29 -2.25 -10.71 -13.32
N ALA A 30 -2.45 -11.43 -12.22
CA ALA A 30 -3.76 -11.96 -11.89
C ALA A 30 -4.71 -10.76 -11.84
N ALA A 31 -5.82 -10.83 -12.58
CA ALA A 31 -6.89 -9.85 -12.42
C ALA A 31 -7.24 -9.81 -10.93
N ALA A 32 -6.98 -8.67 -10.29
CA ALA A 32 -7.30 -8.52 -8.89
C ALA A 32 -8.82 -8.55 -8.78
N ASN A 33 -9.38 -9.66 -8.31
CA ASN A 33 -10.75 -9.69 -7.82
C ASN A 33 -10.81 -8.79 -6.59
N GLY A 34 -11.08 -7.51 -6.78
CA GLY A 34 -11.05 -6.48 -5.75
C GLY A 34 -11.34 -5.08 -6.28
N THR A 35 -11.66 -4.18 -5.37
CA THR A 35 -11.90 -2.77 -5.65
C THR A 35 -10.65 -1.98 -5.29
N THR A 36 -10.01 -1.37 -6.28
CA THR A 36 -8.93 -0.41 -6.04
C THR A 36 -9.54 0.95 -5.71
N VAL A 37 -9.17 1.52 -4.57
CA VAL A 37 -9.63 2.83 -4.09
C VAL A 37 -8.44 3.76 -3.94
N VAL A 38 -8.51 4.98 -4.47
CA VAL A 38 -7.46 5.99 -4.25
C VAL A 38 -7.61 6.55 -2.84
N LEU A 39 -6.47 6.87 -2.21
CA LEU A 39 -6.46 7.57 -0.93
C LEU A 39 -6.24 9.08 -1.14
N GLU A 40 -7.18 9.88 -0.63
CA GLU A 40 -7.15 11.34 -0.69
C GLU A 40 -6.75 11.93 0.67
N SER A 41 -6.12 13.11 0.68
CA SER A 41 -5.88 13.88 1.90
C SER A 41 -7.12 14.65 2.36
N LYS A 42 -8.25 13.94 2.52
CA LYS A 42 -9.50 14.44 3.11
C LYS A 42 -9.77 13.70 4.41
N LEU A 43 -9.95 14.43 5.51
CA LEU A 43 -10.24 13.79 6.79
C LEU A 43 -11.72 13.41 6.83
N ARG A 44 -11.98 12.17 7.24
CA ARG A 44 -13.33 11.61 7.38
C ARG A 44 -13.60 11.27 8.83
N ARG A 45 -14.85 11.44 9.24
CA ARG A 45 -15.38 10.89 10.47
C ARG A 45 -15.59 9.40 10.31
N CYS A 46 -15.88 8.74 11.43
CA CYS A 46 -16.09 7.31 11.47
C CYS A 46 -17.26 6.81 10.64
N ASP A 47 -18.25 7.65 10.31
CA ASP A 47 -19.37 7.32 9.40
C ASP A 47 -19.07 7.64 7.93
N PHE A 48 -17.78 7.76 7.58
CA PHE A 48 -17.26 8.15 6.28
C PHE A 48 -17.58 9.60 5.83
N SER A 49 -18.31 10.38 6.63
CA SER A 49 -18.61 11.78 6.32
C SER A 49 -17.36 12.66 6.38
N LEU A 50 -17.29 13.70 5.53
CA LEU A 50 -16.16 14.62 5.56
C LEU A 50 -16.18 15.48 6.83
N VAL A 51 -15.00 15.68 7.42
CA VAL A 51 -14.81 16.69 8.47
C VAL A 51 -14.77 18.06 7.81
N SER A 52 -15.79 18.89 8.06
CA SER A 52 -15.95 20.22 7.45
C SER A 52 -15.73 21.40 8.42
N GLU A 53 -15.64 21.14 9.73
CA GLU A 53 -15.74 22.18 10.77
C GLU A 53 -14.45 22.45 11.54
N ALA A 54 -13.50 21.50 11.56
CA ALA A 54 -12.18 21.79 12.10
C ALA A 54 -11.53 22.85 11.20
N ALA A 55 -10.85 23.84 11.77
CA ALA A 55 -9.99 24.74 11.02
C ALA A 55 -8.96 23.89 10.26
N GLN A 56 -9.33 23.45 9.05
CA GLN A 56 -8.48 22.69 8.17
C GLN A 56 -7.43 23.67 7.70
N VAL A 57 -6.36 23.80 8.49
CA VAL A 57 -5.08 24.18 7.91
C VAL A 57 -4.92 23.24 6.73
N PRO A 58 -4.88 23.74 5.48
CA PRO A 58 -4.79 22.88 4.32
C PRO A 58 -3.61 21.94 4.54
N PHE A 59 -3.88 20.65 4.69
CA PHE A 59 -2.82 19.65 4.67
C PHE A 59 -2.54 19.42 3.20
N PRO A 60 -1.42 19.92 2.65
CA PRO A 60 -1.06 19.57 1.29
C PRO A 60 -0.95 18.04 1.21
N ALA A 61 -1.46 17.44 0.14
CA ALA A 61 -1.21 16.03 -0.12
C ALA A 61 0.30 15.85 -0.33
N LEU A 62 0.98 15.38 0.72
CA LEU A 62 2.44 15.20 0.73
C LEU A 62 2.86 13.90 0.01
N GLY A 63 1.90 13.00 -0.21
CA GLY A 63 2.09 11.74 -0.89
C GLY A 63 0.84 11.28 -1.63
N SER A 64 0.91 10.06 -2.14
CA SER A 64 -0.20 9.35 -2.78
C SER A 64 -0.38 7.98 -2.15
N GLY A 65 -1.57 7.41 -2.32
CA GLY A 65 -1.84 6.06 -1.84
C GLY A 65 -3.02 5.41 -2.53
N SER A 66 -3.10 4.09 -2.39
CA SER A 66 -4.23 3.29 -2.85
C SER A 66 -4.43 2.09 -1.94
N ALA A 67 -5.66 1.61 -1.90
CA ALA A 67 -6.04 0.36 -1.23
C ALA A 67 -6.69 -0.58 -2.25
N LEU A 68 -6.17 -1.79 -2.39
CA LEU A 68 -6.83 -2.87 -3.10
C LEU A 68 -7.62 -3.70 -2.11
N ILE A 69 -8.94 -3.55 -2.13
CA ILE A 69 -9.86 -4.15 -1.17
C ILE A 69 -10.54 -5.37 -1.79
N ARG A 70 -10.55 -6.49 -1.07
CA ARG A 70 -11.10 -7.77 -1.51
C ARG A 70 -11.96 -8.36 -0.41
N THR A 71 -13.15 -8.84 -0.77
CA THR A 71 -13.98 -9.64 0.12
C THR A 71 -13.98 -11.08 -0.35
N THR A 72 -13.78 -12.02 0.56
CA THR A 72 -13.86 -13.46 0.28
C THR A 72 -14.54 -14.15 1.44
N GLY A 73 -15.72 -14.73 1.20
CA GLY A 73 -16.56 -15.28 2.26
C GLY A 73 -16.94 -14.20 3.27
N SER A 74 -16.63 -14.43 4.54
CA SER A 74 -16.87 -13.49 5.65
C SER A 74 -15.63 -12.71 6.06
N THR A 75 -14.66 -12.53 5.16
CA THR A 75 -13.41 -11.83 5.43
C THR A 75 -13.18 -10.75 4.39
N VAL A 76 -12.81 -9.57 4.85
CA VAL A 76 -12.36 -8.46 4.01
C VAL A 76 -10.87 -8.24 4.21
N THR A 77 -10.15 -7.98 3.13
CA THR A 77 -8.70 -7.75 3.12
C THR A 77 -8.40 -6.50 2.30
N ALA A 78 -7.61 -5.59 2.84
CA ALA A 78 -7.11 -4.42 2.14
C ALA A 78 -5.58 -4.48 2.04
N GLU A 79 -5.08 -4.43 0.81
CA GLU A 79 -3.66 -4.22 0.54
C GLU A 79 -3.45 -2.73 0.29
N VAL A 80 -2.78 -2.07 1.23
CA VAL A 80 -2.60 -0.62 1.26
C VAL A 80 -1.19 -0.30 0.82
N ARG A 81 -1.04 0.66 -0.09
CA ARG A 81 0.24 1.13 -0.61
C ARG A 81 0.27 2.64 -0.56
N VAL A 82 1.38 3.21 -0.09
CA VAL A 82 1.61 4.65 -0.05
C VAL A 82 2.99 5.00 -0.60
N ALA A 83 3.11 6.21 -1.13
CA ALA A 83 4.35 6.84 -1.53
C ALA A 83 4.35 8.27 -1.00
N ILE A 84 5.20 8.54 0.00
CA ILE A 84 5.29 9.81 0.72
C ILE A 84 6.76 10.24 0.77
N PRO A 85 7.32 10.79 -0.32
CA PRO A 85 8.77 10.95 -0.50
C PRO A 85 9.49 11.78 0.57
N ASN A 86 8.78 12.69 1.23
CA ASN A 86 9.32 13.55 2.29
C ASN A 86 9.19 12.94 3.70
N ARG A 87 8.80 11.67 3.82
CA ARG A 87 8.58 10.98 5.08
C ARG A 87 9.32 9.64 5.13
N PRO A 88 10.66 9.59 4.99
CA PRO A 88 11.40 8.34 5.12
C PRO A 88 11.38 7.84 6.57
N GLY A 89 11.27 6.51 6.77
CA GLY A 89 11.34 5.89 8.11
C GLY A 89 10.21 6.33 9.07
N THR A 90 9.14 6.90 8.54
CA THR A 90 8.02 7.42 9.31
C THR A 90 6.96 6.34 9.51
N HIS A 91 6.49 6.24 10.76
CA HIS A 91 5.39 5.36 11.16
C HIS A 91 4.03 5.99 10.86
N TYR A 92 3.12 5.16 10.37
CA TYR A 92 1.71 5.44 10.18
C TYR A 92 0.87 4.30 10.77
N ASP A 93 -0.32 4.63 11.23
CA ASP A 93 -1.36 3.66 11.55
C ASP A 93 -2.29 3.50 10.35
N VAL A 94 -2.64 2.26 10.03
CA VAL A 94 -3.55 1.91 8.94
C VAL A 94 -4.79 1.26 9.53
N GLY A 95 -5.93 1.89 9.34
CA GLY A 95 -7.24 1.41 9.77
C GLY A 95 -8.06 0.87 8.61
N LEU A 96 -8.69 -0.28 8.80
CA LEU A 96 -9.77 -0.83 7.96
C LEU A 96 -11.07 -0.71 8.74
N ILE A 97 -12.05 0.02 8.21
CA ILE A 97 -13.26 0.41 8.93
C ILE A 97 -14.48 -0.03 8.13
N GLN A 98 -15.39 -0.75 8.79
CA GLN A 98 -16.62 -1.27 8.22
C GLN A 98 -17.80 -0.30 8.42
N GLU A 99 -18.63 -0.14 7.38
CA GLU A 99 -19.85 0.68 7.34
C GLU A 99 -21.10 -0.20 7.15
N PRO A 100 -22.29 0.23 7.61
CA PRO A 100 -22.61 1.55 8.17
C PRO A 100 -22.24 1.72 9.65
N ARG A 101 -21.80 2.92 10.04
CA ARG A 101 -21.54 3.31 11.43
C ARG A 101 -22.36 4.53 11.85
N PRO A 102 -22.79 4.61 13.12
CA PRO A 102 -23.32 5.85 13.67
C PRO A 102 -22.24 6.94 13.71
N SER A 103 -22.61 8.18 13.41
CA SER A 103 -21.71 9.33 13.46
C SER A 103 -21.15 9.63 14.87
N SER A 104 -21.81 9.12 15.92
CA SER A 104 -21.38 9.21 17.31
C SER A 104 -20.41 8.10 17.73
N ALA A 105 -20.22 7.07 16.91
CA ALA A 105 -19.32 5.96 17.22
C ALA A 105 -17.87 6.36 16.92
N THR A 106 -16.95 5.85 17.74
CA THR A 106 -15.52 5.86 17.45
C THR A 106 -15.15 4.75 16.46
N CYS A 107 -13.99 4.87 15.83
CA CYS A 107 -13.47 3.91 14.86
C CYS A 107 -11.95 3.73 15.00
N GLY A 108 -11.41 3.88 16.21
CA GLY A 108 -10.02 3.63 16.51
C GLY A 108 -9.70 2.15 16.72
N PRO A 109 -8.45 1.82 17.08
CA PRO A 109 -8.04 0.45 17.38
C PRO A 109 -8.88 -0.19 18.49
N GLY A 110 -9.47 -1.35 18.19
CA GLY A 110 -10.29 -2.12 19.14
C GLY A 110 -11.77 -1.77 19.15
N ASP A 111 -12.20 -0.75 18.40
CA ASP A 111 -13.62 -0.48 18.19
C ASP A 111 -14.30 -1.57 17.34
N PRO A 112 -15.59 -1.86 17.53
CA PRO A 112 -16.29 -2.87 16.73
C PRO A 112 -16.22 -2.55 15.23
N GLY A 113 -15.97 -3.55 14.39
CA GLY A 113 -15.90 -3.38 12.93
C GLY A 113 -14.72 -2.52 12.48
N THR A 114 -13.65 -2.47 13.27
CA THR A 114 -12.37 -1.88 12.87
C THR A 114 -11.22 -2.85 13.07
N ALA A 115 -10.25 -2.79 12.18
CA ALA A 115 -8.96 -3.42 12.35
C ALA A 115 -7.87 -2.37 12.12
N PHE A 116 -6.78 -2.44 12.88
CA PHE A 116 -5.65 -1.53 12.73
C PHE A 116 -4.31 -2.29 12.67
N THR A 117 -3.36 -1.73 11.93
CA THR A 117 -1.98 -2.21 11.88
C THR A 117 -1.01 -1.06 11.61
N GLY A 118 0.27 -1.25 11.91
CA GLY A 118 1.32 -0.28 11.64
C GLY A 118 1.84 -0.36 10.21
N LEU A 119 2.30 0.77 9.69
CA LEU A 119 2.92 0.91 8.37
C LEU A 119 4.13 1.85 8.49
N ASP A 120 5.32 1.28 8.30
CA ASP A 120 6.56 2.05 8.29
C ASP A 120 7.05 2.27 6.87
N THR A 121 7.35 3.52 6.54
CA THR A 121 7.91 3.92 5.24
C THR A 121 9.40 3.61 5.15
N ASP A 122 9.85 3.19 3.95
CA ASP A 122 11.25 2.95 3.66
C ASP A 122 12.05 4.25 3.48
N GLY A 123 13.34 4.13 3.13
CA GLY A 123 14.22 5.29 2.93
C GLY A 123 13.83 6.20 1.75
N ALA A 124 12.92 5.75 0.88
CA ALA A 124 12.36 6.54 -0.22
C ALA A 124 10.92 7.03 0.08
N GLY A 125 10.39 6.74 1.27
CA GLY A 125 9.03 7.12 1.66
C GLY A 125 7.94 6.18 1.14
N ASN A 126 8.28 4.99 0.64
CA ASN A 126 7.28 4.02 0.18
C ASN A 126 6.94 3.05 1.29
N ALA A 127 5.69 2.59 1.34
CA ALA A 127 5.28 1.54 2.26
C ALA A 127 4.13 0.72 1.67
N ALA A 128 4.02 -0.53 2.12
CA ALA A 128 2.86 -1.37 1.86
C ALA A 128 2.53 -2.24 3.07
N VAL A 129 1.24 -2.43 3.34
CA VAL A 129 0.76 -3.36 4.37
C VAL A 129 -0.51 -4.05 3.92
N THR A 130 -0.74 -5.25 4.44
CA THR A 130 -2.02 -5.95 4.29
C THR A 130 -2.73 -5.96 5.64
N ILE A 131 -3.97 -5.53 5.65
CA ILE A 131 -4.85 -5.57 6.81
C ILE A 131 -6.11 -6.36 6.47
N GLN A 132 -6.64 -7.09 7.44
CA GLN A 132 -7.84 -7.91 7.25
C GLN A 132 -8.71 -7.89 8.49
N ASP A 133 -10.01 -8.08 8.28
CA ASP A 133 -11.00 -8.18 9.34
C ASP A 133 -12.13 -9.15 8.93
N ALA A 134 -12.84 -9.68 9.92
CA ALA A 134 -14.06 -10.43 9.70
C ALA A 134 -15.20 -9.47 9.37
N VAL A 135 -15.96 -9.75 8.31
CA VAL A 135 -17.10 -8.93 7.90
C VAL A 135 -18.21 -9.06 8.95
N GLY A 136 -18.53 -7.95 9.59
CA GLY A 136 -19.61 -7.83 10.55
C GLY A 136 -20.98 -7.99 9.91
N SER A 137 -21.96 -8.42 10.71
CA SER A 137 -23.35 -8.51 10.25
C SER A 137 -23.87 -7.12 9.88
N GLY A 138 -24.41 -6.98 8.67
CA GLY A 138 -24.98 -5.73 8.18
C GLY A 138 -23.95 -4.77 7.57
N THR A 139 -22.67 -5.15 7.52
CA THR A 139 -21.65 -4.39 6.78
C THR A 139 -22.00 -4.37 5.29
N THR A 140 -22.01 -3.18 4.70
CA THR A 140 -22.28 -2.97 3.26
C THR A 140 -21.07 -2.39 2.53
N GLY A 141 -20.12 -1.82 3.26
CA GLY A 141 -18.94 -1.21 2.70
C GLY A 141 -17.78 -1.16 3.68
N VAL A 142 -16.59 -0.94 3.16
CA VAL A 142 -15.39 -0.67 3.95
C VAL A 142 -14.60 0.50 3.37
N TRP A 143 -13.81 1.13 4.22
CA TRP A 143 -12.81 2.10 3.81
C TRP A 143 -11.53 1.96 4.62
N VAL A 144 -10.48 2.56 4.08
CA VAL A 144 -9.16 2.62 4.70
C VAL A 144 -8.81 4.05 5.07
N ILE A 145 -8.19 4.20 6.23
CA ILE A 145 -7.44 5.38 6.65
C ILE A 145 -5.97 5.02 6.87
N VAL A 146 -5.07 5.89 6.42
CA VAL A 146 -3.66 5.89 6.79
C VAL A 146 -3.41 7.20 7.49
N GLU A 147 -2.97 7.15 8.75
CA GLU A 147 -2.79 8.35 9.56
C GLU A 147 -1.48 8.34 10.32
N ARG A 148 -0.93 9.53 10.54
CA ARG A 148 0.15 9.72 11.51
C ARG A 148 -0.42 10.43 12.74
N PRO A 149 -0.24 9.86 13.95
CA PRO A 149 -0.69 10.52 15.16
C PRO A 149 0.01 11.87 15.38
N ASP A 150 -0.68 12.79 16.04
CA ASP A 150 -0.13 14.06 16.51
C ASP A 150 -0.08 14.05 18.05
N PRO A 151 1.10 14.21 18.68
CA PRO A 151 1.20 14.23 20.13
C PRO A 151 0.54 15.46 20.79
N HIS A 152 0.17 16.48 20.00
CA HIS A 152 -0.36 17.76 20.49
C HIS A 152 -1.77 18.06 19.97
N SER A 153 -2.38 17.15 19.20
CA SER A 153 -3.68 17.36 18.57
C SER A 153 -4.49 16.06 18.57
N GLN A 154 -5.82 16.18 18.64
CA GLN A 154 -6.71 15.03 18.43
C GLN A 154 -6.91 14.71 16.94
N ASN A 155 -6.63 15.68 16.06
CA ASN A 155 -6.55 15.43 14.63
C ASN A 155 -5.18 14.84 14.28
N PRO A 156 -5.13 13.87 13.36
CA PRO A 156 -3.87 13.31 12.89
C PRO A 156 -3.00 14.40 12.23
N ALA A 157 -1.69 14.29 12.42
CA ALA A 157 -0.70 15.19 11.85
C ALA A 157 -0.56 15.03 10.32
N GLU A 158 -1.03 13.90 9.79
CA GLU A 158 -1.09 13.58 8.36
C GLU A 158 -2.10 12.46 8.16
N PHE A 159 -2.89 12.50 7.09
CA PHE A 159 -3.92 11.49 6.81
C PHE A 159 -4.17 11.30 5.31
N TYR A 160 -4.51 10.07 4.94
CA TYR A 160 -4.96 9.67 3.63
C TYR A 160 -6.14 8.70 3.79
N THR A 161 -7.32 9.07 3.29
CA THR A 161 -8.54 8.27 3.44
C THR A 161 -9.06 7.83 2.08
N SER A 162 -9.76 6.69 2.05
CA SER A 162 -10.42 6.21 0.83
C SER A 162 -11.37 7.27 0.24
N GLU A 163 -11.34 7.41 -1.08
CA GLU A 163 -12.21 8.36 -1.78
C GLU A 163 -13.69 7.93 -1.75
N PHE A 164 -13.96 6.61 -1.74
CA PHE A 164 -15.30 6.01 -1.63
C PHE A 164 -15.29 4.72 -0.78
N LEU A 165 -16.47 4.24 -0.39
CA LEU A 165 -16.64 2.94 0.30
C LEU A 165 -16.55 1.80 -0.71
N ALA A 166 -15.59 0.88 -0.53
CA ALA A 166 -15.55 -0.34 -1.31
C ALA A 166 -16.67 -1.28 -0.84
N PRO A 167 -17.48 -1.83 -1.76
CA PRO A 167 -18.55 -2.76 -1.41
C PRO A 167 -17.98 -4.07 -0.86
N VAL A 168 -18.73 -4.69 0.06
CA VAL A 168 -18.39 -5.96 0.71
C VAL A 168 -19.30 -7.08 0.23
#